data_AF-A0A2M9JUA1-F1
#
_entry.id   AF-A0A2M9JUA1-F1
#
_cell.length_a   1.000
_cell.length_b   1.000
_cell.length_c   1.000
_cell.angle_alpha   90.00
_cell.angle_beta   90.00
_cell.angle_gamma   90.00
#
_symmetry.space_group_name_H-M   'P 1'
#
loop_
_entity.id
_entity.type
_entity.pdbx_description
1 polymer ?
#
loop_
_entity_poly.entity_id
_entity_poly.type
_entity_poly.pdbx_seq_one_letter_code
_entity_poly.pdbx_strand_id
1 'polypeptide(L)'
;MIKRVTSLVATLAAVSAVVVIGPATTASAAECAAPWNSSSVYTGGGSASYNGHNWNAKWWTQNETPGTSDVWADQGACGGGGTNPGDPDPSGFVVSEAQFNQMFPNRNPFYTYSGLTAALSAYPGFANTGSDTVKRQEAAAFLANVNHETGGLVYIVEQNTANYPHYCDTSQPYGCPAGTAAYYGRGPIQLSWNFNYKAAGDALGIDLLHNPYLVEQDAAVAWKTGLWYWNTQNGPGTMTPHNAMVNGAGFGETIRSINGSLECNGGNPGQVQSRIDRYKAFVQILGTTPGDNLSC
;
A
#
# COMPACT_ATOMS: atom_id res chain seq x y z
N MET A 1 -39.29 82.89 -44.04
CA MET A 1 -38.22 81.88 -43.87
C MET A 1 -38.01 81.61 -42.38
N ILE A 2 -38.78 80.71 -41.79
CA ILE A 2 -38.48 80.11 -40.46
C ILE A 2 -39.13 78.73 -40.49
N LYS A 3 -38.36 77.67 -40.27
CA LYS A 3 -38.79 76.41 -39.62
C LYS A 3 -37.55 75.54 -39.38
N ARG A 4 -37.14 75.47 -38.12
CA ARG A 4 -37.45 74.39 -37.14
C ARG A 4 -36.56 73.17 -37.37
N VAL A 5 -35.63 72.96 -36.45
CA VAL A 5 -34.96 71.68 -36.25
C VAL A 5 -35.18 71.29 -34.80
N THR A 6 -35.87 70.18 -34.59
CA THR A 6 -36.07 69.54 -33.29
C THR A 6 -35.27 68.24 -33.32
N SER A 7 -34.33 68.09 -32.38
CA SER A 7 -33.44 66.93 -32.26
C SER A 7 -34.19 65.64 -31.90
N LEU A 8 -33.81 64.54 -32.55
CA LEU A 8 -34.14 63.17 -32.14
C LEU A 8 -33.00 62.61 -31.29
N VAL A 9 -33.32 62.10 -30.11
CA VAL A 9 -32.45 61.27 -29.27
C VAL A 9 -32.74 59.81 -29.61
N ALA A 10 -31.73 59.04 -30.01
CA ALA A 10 -31.82 57.60 -30.22
C ALA A 10 -31.07 56.88 -29.10
N THR A 11 -31.81 56.14 -28.28
CA THR A 11 -31.29 55.25 -27.23
C THR A 11 -31.01 53.86 -27.82
N LEU A 12 -29.76 53.40 -27.72
CA LEU A 12 -29.35 52.04 -28.05
C LEU A 12 -29.50 51.15 -26.79
N ALA A 13 -30.34 50.12 -26.83
CA ALA A 13 -30.42 49.11 -25.77
C ALA A 13 -29.50 47.93 -26.12
N ALA A 14 -28.51 47.66 -25.27
CA ALA A 14 -27.67 46.47 -25.35
C ALA A 14 -28.34 45.30 -24.60
N VAL A 15 -28.55 44.18 -25.27
CA VAL A 15 -29.07 42.94 -24.66
C VAL A 15 -27.87 42.06 -24.28
N SER A 16 -27.58 41.95 -22.99
CA SER A 16 -26.61 40.99 -22.46
C SER A 16 -27.31 39.66 -22.18
N ALA A 17 -26.91 38.60 -22.87
CA ALA A 17 -27.35 37.24 -22.55
C ALA A 17 -26.58 36.72 -21.32
N VAL A 18 -27.30 36.47 -20.22
CA VAL A 18 -26.75 35.83 -19.03
C VAL A 18 -26.80 34.31 -19.23
N VAL A 19 -25.63 33.67 -19.35
CA VAL A 19 -25.53 32.21 -19.33
C VAL A 19 -25.61 31.75 -17.88
N VAL A 20 -26.70 31.09 -17.52
CA VAL A 20 -26.86 30.45 -16.21
C VAL A 20 -26.16 29.08 -16.26
N ILE A 21 -25.00 28.96 -15.62
CA ILE A 21 -24.32 27.68 -15.42
C ILE A 21 -24.96 27.00 -14.20
N GLY A 22 -25.77 25.96 -14.44
CA GLY A 22 -26.26 25.10 -13.36
C GLY A 22 -25.14 24.23 -12.77
N PRO A 23 -25.28 23.73 -11.53
CA PRO A 23 -24.32 22.78 -10.97
C PRO A 23 -24.32 21.50 -11.81
N ALA A 24 -23.13 21.06 -12.22
CA ALA A 24 -22.95 19.79 -12.90
C ALA A 24 -23.38 18.65 -11.96
N THR A 25 -24.40 17.88 -12.36
CA THR A 25 -24.71 16.61 -11.69
C THR A 25 -23.56 15.65 -12.00
N THR A 26 -22.78 15.30 -10.98
CA THR A 26 -21.82 14.19 -11.07
C THR A 26 -22.62 12.94 -11.42
N ALA A 27 -22.42 12.39 -12.61
CA ALA A 27 -22.95 11.07 -12.96
C ALA A 27 -22.33 10.05 -11.99
N SER A 28 -23.16 9.43 -11.16
CA SER A 28 -22.77 8.24 -10.39
C SER A 28 -22.37 7.15 -11.37
N ALA A 29 -21.19 6.54 -11.21
CA ALA A 29 -20.85 5.35 -11.98
C ALA A 29 -21.84 4.21 -11.66
N ALA A 30 -22.02 3.29 -12.61
CA ALA A 30 -22.93 2.16 -12.46
C ALA A 30 -22.48 1.25 -11.31
N GLU A 31 -23.41 0.58 -10.64
CA GLU A 31 -23.08 -0.40 -9.59
C GLU A 31 -22.40 -1.63 -10.20
N CYS A 32 -21.39 -2.18 -9.52
CA CYS A 32 -20.70 -3.38 -10.01
C CYS A 32 -21.56 -4.63 -9.82
N ALA A 33 -21.61 -5.48 -10.85
CA ALA A 33 -22.15 -6.83 -10.76
C ALA A 33 -21.30 -7.71 -9.81
N ALA A 34 -21.76 -8.93 -9.54
CA ALA A 34 -20.97 -9.88 -8.75
C ALA A 34 -19.58 -10.10 -9.36
N PRO A 35 -18.49 -10.17 -8.56
CA PRO A 35 -17.15 -10.37 -9.09
C PRO A 35 -17.03 -11.63 -9.94
N TRP A 36 -16.24 -11.54 -11.01
CA TRP A 36 -15.90 -12.69 -11.84
C TRP A 36 -15.17 -13.75 -11.00
N ASN A 37 -15.53 -15.01 -11.20
CA ASN A 37 -14.96 -16.16 -10.50
C ASN A 37 -14.58 -17.22 -11.52
N SER A 38 -13.30 -17.63 -11.50
CA SER A 38 -12.74 -18.64 -12.41
C SER A 38 -13.44 -20.00 -12.35
N SER A 39 -14.02 -20.36 -11.21
CA SER A 39 -14.74 -21.62 -11.01
C SER A 39 -16.22 -21.53 -11.38
N SER A 40 -16.76 -20.32 -11.54
CA SER A 40 -18.16 -20.12 -11.92
C SER A 40 -18.38 -20.36 -13.41
N VAL A 41 -19.53 -20.96 -13.72
CA VAL A 41 -20.01 -21.09 -15.10
C VAL A 41 -20.89 -19.90 -15.41
N TYR A 42 -20.58 -19.19 -16.49
CA TYR A 42 -21.37 -18.09 -17.04
C TYR A 42 -21.98 -18.53 -18.36
N THR A 43 -23.24 -18.19 -18.59
CA THR A 43 -23.96 -18.47 -19.85
C THR A 43 -24.29 -17.16 -20.55
N GLY A 44 -24.75 -17.21 -21.81
CA GLY A 44 -25.06 -16.00 -22.59
C GLY A 44 -25.99 -15.04 -21.83
N GLY A 45 -25.55 -13.79 -21.67
CA GLY A 45 -26.22 -12.76 -20.87
C GLY A 45 -25.82 -12.71 -19.39
N GLY A 46 -25.01 -13.65 -18.90
CA GLY A 46 -24.51 -13.65 -17.52
C GLY A 46 -23.55 -12.50 -17.25
N SER A 47 -23.72 -11.79 -16.14
CA SER A 47 -22.93 -10.62 -15.78
C SER A 47 -21.88 -10.90 -14.72
N ALA A 48 -20.73 -10.25 -14.81
CA ALA A 48 -19.69 -10.24 -13.78
C ALA A 48 -18.95 -8.89 -13.76
N SER A 49 -18.42 -8.49 -12.61
CA SER A 49 -17.47 -7.38 -12.51
C SER A 49 -16.03 -7.87 -12.53
N TYR A 50 -15.16 -7.15 -13.23
CA TYR A 50 -13.72 -7.42 -13.28
C TYR A 50 -12.97 -6.15 -13.68
N ASN A 51 -11.87 -5.82 -12.97
CA ASN A 51 -11.06 -4.62 -13.20
C ASN A 51 -11.85 -3.30 -13.24
N GLY A 52 -12.82 -3.14 -12.33
CA GLY A 52 -13.64 -1.92 -12.25
C GLY A 52 -14.62 -1.72 -13.41
N HIS A 53 -14.88 -2.77 -14.20
CA HIS A 53 -15.85 -2.78 -15.28
C HIS A 53 -16.88 -3.88 -15.06
N ASN A 54 -18.09 -3.67 -15.56
CA ASN A 54 -19.09 -4.73 -15.70
C ASN A 54 -18.92 -5.42 -17.06
N TRP A 55 -19.13 -6.73 -17.09
CA TRP A 55 -18.97 -7.56 -18.28
C TRP A 55 -20.16 -8.48 -18.43
N ASN A 56 -20.58 -8.75 -19.68
CA ASN A 56 -21.60 -9.74 -20.00
C ASN A 56 -21.01 -10.87 -20.86
N ALA A 57 -21.22 -12.12 -20.47
CA ALA A 57 -20.84 -13.28 -21.26
C ALA A 57 -21.71 -13.36 -22.52
N LYS A 58 -21.09 -13.50 -23.69
CA LYS A 58 -21.79 -13.65 -24.98
C LYS A 58 -22.31 -15.07 -25.18
N TRP A 59 -21.62 -16.06 -24.61
CA TRP A 59 -21.96 -17.49 -24.65
C TRP A 59 -21.39 -18.20 -23.41
N TRP A 60 -21.52 -19.53 -23.34
CA TRP A 60 -21.01 -20.34 -22.22
C TRP A 60 -19.50 -20.14 -22.03
N THR A 61 -19.08 -19.87 -20.80
CA THR A 61 -17.67 -19.76 -20.41
C THR A 61 -17.45 -20.17 -18.96
N GLN A 62 -16.26 -20.70 -18.68
CA GLN A 62 -15.73 -20.98 -17.35
C GLN A 62 -14.21 -20.75 -17.41
N ASN A 63 -13.65 -20.09 -16.40
CA ASN A 63 -12.21 -19.81 -16.29
C ASN A 63 -11.60 -19.00 -17.46
N GLU A 64 -12.40 -18.24 -18.21
CA GLU A 64 -11.88 -17.24 -19.16
C GLU A 64 -12.07 -15.84 -18.58
N THR A 65 -10.98 -15.09 -18.45
CA THR A 65 -10.97 -13.80 -17.75
C THR A 65 -11.56 -12.68 -18.62
N PRO A 66 -12.48 -11.84 -18.10
CA PRO A 66 -12.99 -10.68 -18.82
C PRO A 66 -11.89 -9.73 -19.29
N GLY A 67 -12.03 -9.18 -20.49
CA GLY A 67 -11.01 -8.33 -21.13
C GLY A 67 -9.86 -9.08 -21.82
N THR A 68 -9.76 -10.40 -21.67
CA THR A 68 -8.72 -11.23 -22.32
C THR A 68 -9.25 -12.21 -23.37
N SER A 69 -10.56 -12.49 -23.34
CA SER A 69 -11.25 -13.38 -24.27
C SER A 69 -12.46 -12.67 -24.89
N ASP A 70 -12.74 -12.99 -26.17
CA ASP A 70 -13.86 -12.45 -26.93
C ASP A 70 -15.23 -12.82 -26.35
N VAL A 71 -15.29 -13.80 -25.43
CA VAL A 71 -16.53 -14.22 -24.77
C VAL A 71 -17.14 -13.12 -23.89
N TRP A 72 -16.37 -12.13 -23.44
CA TRP A 72 -16.86 -11.07 -22.56
C TRP A 72 -17.10 -9.76 -23.32
N ALA A 73 -18.30 -9.20 -23.17
CA ALA A 73 -18.66 -7.87 -23.67
C ALA A 73 -18.59 -6.84 -22.53
N ASP A 74 -17.72 -5.85 -22.67
CA ASP A 74 -17.59 -4.73 -21.71
C ASP A 74 -18.89 -3.91 -21.66
N GLN A 75 -19.39 -3.65 -20.45
CA GLN A 75 -20.59 -2.85 -20.15
C GLN A 75 -20.24 -1.48 -19.56
N GLY A 76 -18.95 -1.15 -19.48
CA GLY A 76 -18.43 0.11 -18.96
C GLY A 76 -17.99 0.03 -17.50
N ALA A 77 -17.38 1.13 -17.06
CA ALA A 77 -16.87 1.28 -15.71
C ALA A 77 -18.00 1.18 -14.67
N CYS A 78 -17.71 0.48 -13.57
CA CYS A 78 -18.57 0.37 -12.42
C CYS A 78 -17.85 0.87 -11.15
N GLY A 79 -18.61 1.43 -10.21
CA GLY A 79 -18.05 2.03 -9.00
C GLY A 79 -19.07 2.86 -8.21
N GLY A 80 -19.67 2.25 -7.20
CA GLY A 80 -20.53 2.89 -6.21
C GLY A 80 -20.49 2.05 -4.93
N GLY A 81 -20.36 2.71 -3.77
CA GLY A 81 -19.96 2.12 -2.48
C GLY A 81 -20.52 0.73 -2.18
N GLY A 82 -19.62 -0.26 -2.09
CA GLY A 82 -19.94 -1.63 -1.72
C GLY A 82 -18.68 -2.50 -1.77
N THR A 83 -18.04 -2.68 -0.63
CA THR A 83 -16.84 -3.51 -0.42
C THR A 83 -17.12 -4.97 -0.73
N ASN A 84 -16.38 -5.58 -1.67
CA ASN A 84 -16.29 -7.04 -1.76
C ASN A 84 -14.83 -7.50 -1.57
N PRO A 85 -14.53 -8.31 -0.54
CA PRO A 85 -13.17 -8.78 -0.24
C PRO A 85 -12.80 -9.94 -1.18
N GLY A 86 -12.45 -9.64 -2.43
CA GLY A 86 -12.06 -10.70 -3.37
C GLY A 86 -11.57 -10.27 -4.75
N ASP A 87 -11.52 -8.98 -5.07
CA ASP A 87 -10.99 -8.57 -6.38
C ASP A 87 -9.46 -8.63 -6.37
N PRO A 88 -8.80 -9.39 -7.27
CA PRO A 88 -7.36 -9.33 -7.43
C PRO A 88 -6.95 -7.93 -7.92
N ASP A 89 -6.06 -7.27 -7.18
CA ASP A 89 -5.33 -6.10 -7.68
C ASP A 89 -4.66 -6.47 -9.02
N PRO A 90 -4.70 -5.63 -10.07
CA PRO A 90 -3.95 -5.85 -11.30
C PRO A 90 -2.44 -6.08 -11.10
N SER A 91 -1.87 -5.78 -9.93
CA SER A 91 -0.49 -6.17 -9.58
C SER A 91 -0.31 -7.66 -9.19
N GLY A 92 -1.40 -8.39 -8.94
CA GLY A 92 -1.40 -9.73 -8.36
C GLY A 92 -1.21 -9.75 -6.84
N PHE A 93 -1.18 -8.60 -6.18
CA PHE A 93 -1.03 -8.49 -4.72
C PHE A 93 -2.33 -8.78 -3.97
N VAL A 94 -2.22 -9.46 -2.82
CA VAL A 94 -3.37 -9.90 -2.01
C VAL A 94 -4.02 -8.79 -1.16
N VAL A 95 -3.48 -7.57 -1.21
CA VAL A 95 -4.04 -6.38 -0.55
C VAL A 95 -4.40 -5.37 -1.61
N SER A 96 -5.68 -5.08 -1.79
CA SER A 96 -6.15 -4.03 -2.70
C SER A 96 -5.82 -2.62 -2.20
N GLU A 97 -5.85 -1.63 -3.08
CA GLU A 97 -5.65 -0.22 -2.69
C GLU A 97 -6.70 0.24 -1.68
N ALA A 98 -7.95 -0.20 -1.82
CA ALA A 98 -9.02 0.10 -0.86
C ALA A 98 -8.71 -0.46 0.53
N GLN A 99 -8.23 -1.69 0.62
CA GLN A 99 -7.80 -2.29 1.90
C GLN A 99 -6.58 -1.58 2.47
N PHE A 100 -5.60 -1.21 1.64
CA PHE A 100 -4.45 -0.42 2.08
C PHE A 100 -4.89 0.94 2.64
N ASN A 101 -5.83 1.63 1.98
CA ASN A 101 -6.40 2.88 2.48
C ASN A 101 -7.17 2.69 3.80
N GLN A 102 -7.89 1.58 3.96
CA GLN A 102 -8.57 1.23 5.21
C GLN A 102 -7.58 0.93 6.35
N MET A 103 -6.45 0.27 6.04
CA MET A 103 -5.39 -0.02 7.00
C MET A 103 -4.66 1.25 7.46
N PHE A 104 -4.51 2.23 6.58
CA PHE A 104 -3.71 3.44 6.80
C PHE A 104 -4.47 4.73 6.43
N PRO A 105 -5.54 5.08 7.17
CA PRO A 105 -6.40 6.21 6.84
C PRO A 105 -5.74 7.59 7.05
N ASN A 106 -4.71 7.66 7.91
CA ASN A 106 -4.03 8.90 8.28
C ASN A 106 -2.58 8.96 7.77
N ARG A 107 -2.20 8.08 6.82
CA ARG A 107 -0.81 8.01 6.35
C ARG A 107 -0.34 9.32 5.75
N ASN A 108 0.96 9.56 5.84
CA ASN A 108 1.64 10.55 5.05
C ASN A 108 1.50 10.22 3.54
N PRO A 109 1.16 11.18 2.67
CA PRO A 109 1.04 10.97 1.22
C PRO A 109 2.28 10.39 0.55
N PHE A 110 3.46 10.50 1.17
CA PHE A 110 4.68 9.82 0.74
C PHE A 110 4.48 8.30 0.56
N TYR A 111 3.76 7.65 1.48
CA TYR A 111 3.53 6.22 1.43
C TYR A 111 2.38 5.88 0.48
N THR A 112 2.70 5.80 -0.80
CA THR A 112 1.75 5.44 -1.85
C THR A 112 1.57 3.93 -1.96
N TYR A 113 0.36 3.51 -2.34
CA TYR A 113 0.08 2.11 -2.67
C TYR A 113 0.84 1.67 -3.93
N SER A 114 0.94 2.55 -4.93
CA SER A 114 1.76 2.32 -6.14
C SER A 114 3.24 2.14 -5.82
N GLY A 115 3.78 2.85 -4.83
CA GLY A 115 5.15 2.64 -4.35
C GLY A 115 5.33 1.24 -3.75
N LEU A 116 4.36 0.75 -2.99
CA LEU A 116 4.38 -0.60 -2.42
C LEU A 116 4.32 -1.65 -3.53
N THR A 117 3.36 -1.55 -4.45
CA THR A 117 3.21 -2.54 -5.53
C THR A 117 4.39 -2.55 -6.50
N ALA A 118 5.00 -1.39 -6.78
CA ALA A 118 6.25 -1.32 -7.56
C ALA A 118 7.43 -2.02 -6.87
N ALA A 119 7.47 -2.02 -5.53
CA ALA A 119 8.52 -2.64 -4.75
C ALA A 119 8.42 -4.18 -4.69
N LEU A 120 7.23 -4.76 -4.89
CA LEU A 120 6.99 -6.21 -4.78
C LEU A 120 7.89 -7.03 -5.71
N SER A 121 8.23 -6.49 -6.88
CA SER A 121 9.10 -7.16 -7.85
C SER A 121 10.52 -7.45 -7.32
N ALA A 122 10.98 -6.73 -6.29
CA ALA A 122 12.26 -7.00 -5.64
C ALA A 122 12.26 -8.31 -4.82
N TYR A 123 11.08 -8.76 -4.40
CA TYR A 123 10.91 -9.96 -3.56
C TYR A 123 9.68 -10.76 -4.02
N PRO A 124 9.76 -11.49 -5.14
CA PRO A 124 8.60 -12.13 -5.78
C PRO A 124 7.94 -13.25 -4.95
N GLY A 125 8.59 -13.73 -3.88
CA GLY A 125 8.02 -14.69 -2.94
C GLY A 125 7.16 -14.06 -1.84
N PHE A 126 7.35 -12.76 -1.56
CA PHE A 126 6.62 -12.03 -0.53
C PHE A 126 5.12 -11.98 -0.86
N ALA A 127 4.28 -12.40 0.09
CA ALA A 127 2.82 -12.49 -0.07
C ALA A 127 2.38 -13.26 -1.32
N ASN A 128 3.23 -14.16 -1.81
CA ASN A 128 3.01 -14.97 -3.00
C ASN A 128 3.45 -16.44 -2.80
N THR A 129 3.78 -16.82 -1.57
CA THR A 129 4.21 -18.18 -1.22
C THR A 129 3.15 -18.84 -0.33
N GLY A 130 2.84 -20.11 -0.58
CA GLY A 130 1.84 -20.87 0.18
C GLY A 130 0.39 -20.65 -0.29
N SER A 131 -0.57 -20.98 0.57
CA SER A 131 -2.00 -20.80 0.30
C SER A 131 -2.40 -19.32 0.35
N ASP A 132 -3.55 -18.96 -0.21
CA ASP A 132 -4.04 -17.57 -0.14
C ASP A 132 -4.24 -17.08 1.31
N THR A 133 -4.56 -18.00 2.23
CA THR A 133 -4.56 -17.72 3.68
C THR A 133 -3.19 -17.24 4.15
N VAL A 134 -2.12 -17.98 3.82
CA VAL A 134 -0.74 -17.65 4.20
C VAL A 134 -0.28 -16.36 3.55
N LYS A 135 -0.58 -16.16 2.26
CA LYS A 135 -0.26 -14.91 1.55
C LYS A 135 -0.88 -13.69 2.23
N ARG A 136 -2.18 -13.76 2.58
CA ARG A 136 -2.89 -12.68 3.28
C ARG A 136 -2.37 -12.49 4.71
N GLN A 137 -2.03 -13.57 5.41
CA GLN A 137 -1.40 -13.51 6.73
C GLN A 137 -0.06 -12.79 6.67
N GLU A 138 0.80 -13.15 5.72
CA GLU A 138 2.10 -12.51 5.55
C GLU A 138 1.97 -11.02 5.22
N ALA A 139 1.09 -10.66 4.27
CA ALA A 139 0.85 -9.26 3.93
C ALA A 139 0.34 -8.46 5.13
N ALA A 140 -0.62 -8.99 5.89
CA ALA A 140 -1.10 -8.37 7.12
C ALA A 140 0.00 -8.25 8.18
N ALA A 141 0.86 -9.25 8.34
CA ALA A 141 1.94 -9.26 9.32
C ALA A 141 3.01 -8.20 9.01
N PHE A 142 3.40 -8.09 7.73
CA PHE A 142 4.30 -7.03 7.27
C PHE A 142 3.70 -5.65 7.53
N LEU A 143 2.49 -5.40 7.02
CA LEU A 143 1.84 -4.09 7.15
C LEU A 143 1.54 -3.74 8.62
N ALA A 144 1.26 -4.70 9.49
CA ALA A 144 1.02 -4.45 10.91
C ALA A 144 2.29 -4.03 11.65
N ASN A 145 3.44 -4.64 11.35
CA ASN A 145 4.71 -4.19 11.89
C ASN A 145 5.08 -2.81 11.34
N VAL A 146 4.89 -2.57 10.03
CA VAL A 146 5.08 -1.25 9.42
C VAL A 146 4.21 -0.19 10.10
N ASN A 147 2.96 -0.50 10.38
CA ASN A 147 2.06 0.38 11.13
C ASN A 147 2.63 0.74 12.50
N HIS A 148 3.18 -0.24 13.21
CA HIS A 148 3.79 -0.02 14.52
C HIS A 148 5.04 0.88 14.44
N GLU A 149 5.96 0.61 13.50
CA GLU A 149 7.21 1.37 13.37
C GLU A 149 7.00 2.85 13.00
N THR A 150 5.91 3.15 12.28
CA THR A 150 5.71 4.46 11.63
C THR A 150 4.53 5.25 12.19
N GLY A 151 3.86 4.74 13.24
CA GLY A 151 2.63 5.34 13.76
C GLY A 151 1.50 5.33 12.73
N GLY A 152 1.36 4.24 11.98
CA GLY A 152 0.38 4.09 10.92
C GLY A 152 0.75 4.84 9.64
N LEU A 153 2.03 4.79 9.26
CA LEU A 153 2.61 5.49 8.11
C LEU A 153 2.51 7.01 8.20
N VAL A 154 2.31 7.58 9.40
CA VAL A 154 2.32 9.03 9.62
C VAL A 154 3.75 9.57 9.51
N TYR A 155 4.73 8.82 10.02
CA TYR A 155 6.12 9.25 10.08
C TYR A 155 6.96 8.60 8.97
N ILE A 156 7.71 9.44 8.25
CA ILE A 156 8.70 9.01 7.25
C ILE A 156 10.07 8.79 7.90
N VAL A 157 10.37 9.58 8.93
CA VAL A 157 11.67 9.64 9.60
C VAL A 157 11.49 9.48 11.10
N GLU A 158 12.54 9.03 11.79
CA GLU A 158 12.62 9.03 13.24
C GLU A 158 12.36 10.45 13.81
N GLN A 159 11.52 10.56 14.82
CA GLN A 159 11.09 11.85 15.35
C GLN A 159 12.08 12.48 16.33
N ASN A 160 12.83 11.66 17.08
CA ASN A 160 13.79 12.18 18.04
C ASN A 160 15.12 12.51 17.35
N THR A 161 15.22 13.72 16.81
CA THR A 161 16.40 14.20 16.08
C THR A 161 17.69 14.22 16.92
N ALA A 162 17.59 14.26 18.24
CA ALA A 162 18.74 14.15 19.13
C ALA A 162 19.46 12.79 19.01
N ASN A 163 18.75 11.75 18.57
CA ASN A 163 19.32 10.42 18.40
C ASN A 163 20.06 10.23 17.09
N TYR A 164 19.91 11.13 16.10
CA TYR A 164 20.43 10.91 14.75
C TYR A 164 21.93 10.60 14.69
N PRO A 165 22.80 11.23 15.50
CA PRO A 165 24.23 10.89 15.53
C PRO A 165 24.56 9.50 16.08
N HIS A 166 23.62 8.79 16.71
CA HIS A 166 23.87 7.47 17.31
C HIS A 166 24.05 6.35 16.26
N TYR A 167 23.48 6.52 15.07
CA TYR A 167 23.36 5.44 14.08
C TYR A 167 24.56 5.34 13.13
N CYS A 168 25.71 5.87 13.53
CA CYS A 168 26.97 5.71 12.82
C CYS A 168 27.87 4.75 13.59
N ASP A 169 27.94 3.50 13.13
CA ASP A 169 28.95 2.56 13.60
C ASP A 169 30.28 2.87 12.90
N THR A 170 31.14 3.60 13.62
CA THR A 170 32.49 3.99 13.14
C THR A 170 33.48 2.82 13.11
N SER A 171 33.13 1.65 13.66
CA SER A 171 33.97 0.45 13.56
C SER A 171 33.89 -0.20 12.17
N GLN A 172 32.86 0.13 11.39
CA GLN A 172 32.71 -0.37 10.02
C GLN A 172 33.79 0.21 9.10
N PRO A 173 34.45 -0.62 8.25
CA PRO A 173 35.56 -0.15 7.41
C PRO A 173 35.14 0.88 6.36
N TYR A 174 33.86 0.92 5.98
CA TYR A 174 33.29 1.91 5.07
C TYR A 174 32.79 3.18 5.78
N GLY A 175 32.82 3.22 7.11
CA GLY A 175 32.43 4.39 7.90
C GLY A 175 31.01 4.89 7.61
N CYS A 176 30.87 6.21 7.60
CA CYS A 176 29.59 6.93 7.50
C CYS A 176 29.70 8.05 6.45
N PRO A 177 29.85 7.71 5.15
CA PRO A 177 30.18 8.68 4.10
C PRO A 177 29.12 9.75 3.86
N ALA A 178 27.84 9.49 4.19
CA ALA A 178 26.77 10.48 4.13
C ALA A 178 26.75 11.45 5.34
N GLY A 179 27.62 11.23 6.34
CA GLY A 179 27.67 11.97 7.59
C GLY A 179 27.30 11.10 8.81
N THR A 180 27.88 11.43 9.97
CA THR A 180 27.67 10.66 11.21
C THR A 180 26.24 10.70 11.74
N ALA A 181 25.45 11.70 11.34
CA ALA A 181 24.04 11.83 11.70
C ALA A 181 23.08 11.50 10.55
N ALA A 182 23.52 10.78 9.52
CA ALA A 182 22.74 10.55 8.31
C ALA A 182 21.99 9.21 8.26
N TYR A 183 22.20 8.31 9.23
CA TYR A 183 21.68 6.92 9.20
C TYR A 183 20.57 6.65 10.23
N TYR A 184 19.83 7.68 10.61
CA TYR A 184 18.63 7.59 11.45
C TYR A 184 17.52 6.79 10.78
N GLY A 185 16.48 6.45 11.55
CA GLY A 185 15.36 5.63 11.08
C GLY A 185 14.58 6.30 9.95
N ARG A 186 14.41 5.59 8.82
CA ARG A 186 13.57 6.02 7.69
C ARG A 186 12.67 4.92 7.13
N GLY A 187 11.55 5.33 6.55
CA GLY A 187 10.69 4.48 5.77
C GLY A 187 9.90 3.46 6.62
N PRO A 188 9.28 2.45 5.96
CA PRO A 188 8.24 1.62 6.58
C PRO A 188 8.74 0.72 7.71
N ILE A 189 10.04 0.42 7.77
CA ILE A 189 10.65 -0.38 8.84
C ILE A 189 11.61 0.45 9.72
N GLN A 190 11.61 1.79 9.56
CA GLN A 190 12.54 2.68 10.25
C GLN A 190 14.01 2.22 10.10
N LEU A 191 14.44 1.95 8.85
CA LEU A 191 15.80 1.51 8.53
C LEU A 191 16.83 2.44 9.17
N SER A 192 17.68 1.88 10.04
CA SER A 192 18.63 2.61 10.88
C SER A 192 19.99 1.95 10.84
N TRP A 193 21.06 2.70 11.11
CA TRP A 193 22.48 2.28 11.10
C TRP A 193 23.13 2.17 9.73
N ASN A 194 24.32 2.77 9.58
CA ASN A 194 25.14 2.74 8.36
C ASN A 194 25.33 1.33 7.78
N PHE A 195 25.50 0.30 8.62
CA PHE A 195 25.64 -1.08 8.14
C PHE A 195 24.36 -1.65 7.52
N ASN A 196 23.18 -1.27 8.02
CA ASN A 196 21.92 -1.71 7.42
C ASN A 196 21.65 -0.96 6.11
N TYR A 197 21.94 0.34 6.05
CA TYR A 197 21.86 1.09 4.78
C TYR A 197 22.81 0.49 3.73
N LYS A 198 24.03 0.09 4.12
CA LYS A 198 24.96 -0.61 3.23
C LYS A 198 24.38 -1.95 2.75
N ALA A 199 23.94 -2.81 3.67
CA ALA A 199 23.45 -4.14 3.33
C ALA A 199 22.16 -4.09 2.48
N ALA A 200 21.23 -3.20 2.80
CA ALA A 200 20.03 -2.97 2.01
C ALA A 200 20.38 -2.45 0.62
N GLY A 201 21.30 -1.48 0.55
CA GLY A 201 21.74 -0.91 -0.72
C GLY A 201 22.39 -1.93 -1.65
N ASP A 202 23.27 -2.77 -1.11
CA ASP A 202 23.91 -3.86 -1.86
C ASP A 202 22.89 -4.85 -2.43
N ALA A 203 21.90 -5.25 -1.60
CA ALA A 203 20.88 -6.21 -2.00
C ALA A 203 19.92 -5.65 -3.06
N LEU A 204 19.63 -4.36 -3.01
CA LEU A 204 18.67 -3.69 -3.89
C LEU A 204 19.32 -3.08 -5.15
N GLY A 205 20.65 -3.02 -5.20
CA GLY A 205 21.38 -2.33 -6.27
C GLY A 205 21.23 -0.81 -6.22
N ILE A 206 21.09 -0.23 -5.02
CA ILE A 206 20.88 1.20 -4.78
C ILE A 206 21.91 1.68 -3.75
N ASP A 207 22.70 2.71 -4.02
CA ASP A 207 23.72 3.19 -3.08
C ASP A 207 23.12 3.98 -1.91
N LEU A 208 22.53 3.26 -0.97
CA LEU A 208 21.91 3.80 0.24
C LEU A 208 22.94 4.17 1.31
N LEU A 209 24.19 3.69 1.22
CA LEU A 209 25.25 4.10 2.15
C LEU A 209 25.66 5.55 1.88
N HIS A 210 25.87 5.93 0.62
CA HIS A 210 26.25 7.31 0.26
C HIS A 210 25.03 8.22 0.10
N ASN A 211 23.86 7.68 -0.21
CA ASN A 211 22.62 8.45 -0.34
C ASN A 211 21.46 7.84 0.49
N PRO A 212 21.55 7.86 1.83
CA PRO A 212 20.52 7.29 2.71
C PRO A 212 19.19 8.05 2.64
N TYR A 213 19.20 9.30 2.17
CA TYR A 213 18.02 10.15 2.04
C TYR A 213 17.03 9.65 0.97
N LEU A 214 17.44 8.76 0.07
CA LEU A 214 16.51 8.13 -0.89
C LEU A 214 15.35 7.42 -0.18
N VAL A 215 15.59 6.87 1.02
CA VAL A 215 14.57 6.14 1.80
C VAL A 215 13.46 7.08 2.33
N GLU A 216 13.71 8.39 2.42
CA GLU A 216 12.69 9.40 2.78
C GLU A 216 12.22 10.25 1.59
N GLN A 217 12.78 10.05 0.39
CA GLN A 217 12.49 10.85 -0.81
C GLN A 217 11.81 10.04 -1.93
N ASP A 218 12.02 8.73 -1.99
CA ASP A 218 11.42 7.84 -2.97
C ASP A 218 10.62 6.73 -2.27
N ALA A 219 9.30 6.73 -2.50
CA ALA A 219 8.38 5.79 -1.87
C ALA A 219 8.68 4.33 -2.25
N ALA A 220 9.06 4.05 -3.50
CA ALA A 220 9.38 2.70 -3.93
C ALA A 220 10.70 2.22 -3.30
N VAL A 221 11.70 3.10 -3.16
CA VAL A 221 12.93 2.79 -2.41
C VAL A 221 12.61 2.49 -0.95
N ALA A 222 11.77 3.30 -0.31
CA ALA A 222 11.35 3.07 1.06
C ALA A 222 10.65 1.71 1.23
N TRP A 223 9.72 1.36 0.35
CA TRP A 223 9.07 0.05 0.39
C TRP A 223 10.03 -1.10 0.13
N LYS A 224 10.98 -0.95 -0.79
CA LYS A 224 12.03 -1.95 -1.05
C LYS A 224 12.89 -2.20 0.19
N THR A 225 13.22 -1.19 0.99
CA THR A 225 13.99 -1.42 2.23
C THR A 225 13.17 -2.16 3.29
N GLY A 226 11.87 -1.87 3.40
CA GLY A 226 10.97 -2.65 4.25
C GLY A 226 10.89 -4.11 3.83
N LEU A 227 10.70 -4.38 2.54
CA LEU A 227 10.67 -5.75 2.00
C LEU A 227 12.03 -6.44 2.13
N TRP A 228 13.14 -5.72 1.94
CA TRP A 228 14.48 -6.25 2.17
C TRP A 228 14.63 -6.79 3.59
N TYR A 229 14.24 -6.00 4.59
CA TYR A 229 14.32 -6.45 5.97
C TYR A 229 13.47 -7.70 6.19
N TRP A 230 12.20 -7.63 5.79
CA TRP A 230 11.22 -8.69 5.96
C TRP A 230 11.64 -10.04 5.38
N ASN A 231 12.26 -10.02 4.20
CA ASN A 231 12.57 -11.22 3.43
C ASN A 231 13.99 -11.74 3.67
N THR A 232 14.90 -10.95 4.27
CA THR A 232 16.33 -11.31 4.33
C THR A 232 16.96 -11.22 5.71
N GLN A 233 16.36 -10.48 6.66
CA GLN A 233 16.98 -10.20 7.95
C GLN A 233 16.33 -11.01 9.07
N ASN A 234 17.16 -11.59 9.93
CA ASN A 234 16.71 -12.24 11.17
C ASN A 234 16.61 -11.26 12.34
N GLY A 235 17.27 -10.10 12.25
CA GLY A 235 17.38 -9.14 13.35
C GLY A 235 17.82 -9.82 14.66
N PRO A 236 17.18 -9.54 15.81
CA PRO A 236 17.43 -10.25 17.06
C PRO A 236 16.71 -11.62 17.19
N GLY A 237 15.99 -12.04 16.15
CA GLY A 237 15.34 -13.35 16.05
C GLY A 237 16.24 -14.42 15.46
N THR A 238 15.63 -15.53 15.04
CA THR A 238 16.33 -16.71 14.50
C THR A 238 15.96 -17.04 13.06
N MET A 239 15.00 -16.33 12.49
CA MET A 239 14.51 -16.52 11.12
C MET A 239 14.02 -15.19 10.54
N THR A 240 13.83 -15.14 9.23
CA THR A 240 13.24 -13.96 8.61
C THR A 240 11.75 -13.89 8.92
N PRO A 241 11.16 -12.69 9.03
CA PRO A 241 9.71 -12.54 9.13
C PRO A 241 8.94 -13.26 8.01
N HIS A 242 9.45 -13.25 6.77
CA HIS A 242 8.90 -14.04 5.66
C HIS A 242 8.78 -15.52 6.03
N ASN A 243 9.88 -16.14 6.47
CA ASN A 243 9.90 -17.56 6.84
C ASN A 243 9.04 -17.85 8.08
N ALA A 244 8.95 -16.91 9.03
CA ALA A 244 8.08 -17.07 10.18
C ALA A 244 6.61 -17.22 9.78
N MET A 245 6.16 -16.45 8.79
CA MET A 245 4.79 -16.53 8.27
C MET A 245 4.59 -17.73 7.36
N VAL A 246 5.48 -17.93 6.38
CA VAL A 246 5.34 -19.01 5.37
C VAL A 246 5.43 -20.40 5.98
N ASN A 247 6.28 -20.60 6.98
CA ASN A 247 6.47 -21.90 7.63
C ASN A 247 5.54 -22.12 8.83
N GLY A 248 4.65 -21.17 9.14
CA GLY A 248 3.72 -21.28 10.26
C GLY A 248 4.38 -21.22 11.64
N ALA A 249 5.56 -20.58 11.78
CA ALA A 249 6.18 -20.36 13.08
C ALA A 249 5.38 -19.38 13.94
N GLY A 250 4.73 -18.41 13.29
CA GLY A 250 3.76 -17.49 13.89
C GLY A 250 4.19 -16.03 13.90
N PHE A 251 3.23 -15.14 14.12
CA PHE A 251 3.44 -13.69 14.08
C PHE A 251 4.44 -13.21 15.15
N GLY A 252 4.54 -13.89 16.29
CA GLY A 252 5.49 -13.57 17.36
C GLY A 252 6.96 -13.61 16.92
N GLU A 253 7.32 -14.50 15.99
CA GLU A 253 8.69 -14.54 15.46
C GLU A 253 8.98 -13.37 14.52
N THR A 254 7.97 -12.75 13.91
CA THR A 254 8.14 -11.49 13.16
C THR A 254 8.47 -10.34 14.12
N ILE A 255 7.77 -10.26 15.27
CA ILE A 255 8.05 -9.27 16.32
C ILE A 255 9.47 -9.48 16.85
N ARG A 256 9.83 -10.74 17.13
CA ARG A 256 11.16 -11.11 17.61
C ARG A 256 12.25 -10.66 16.64
N SER A 257 12.02 -10.83 15.35
CA SER A 257 13.00 -10.51 14.32
C SER A 257 13.09 -9.02 14.00
N ILE A 258 12.13 -8.20 14.43
CA ILE A 258 12.14 -6.74 14.18
C ILE A 258 12.65 -5.98 15.41
N ASN A 259 12.14 -6.28 16.60
CA ASN A 259 12.53 -5.58 17.83
C ASN A 259 12.54 -6.48 19.08
N GLY A 260 12.80 -7.78 18.89
CA GLY A 260 12.68 -8.78 19.94
C GLY A 260 13.64 -8.63 21.12
N SER A 261 14.76 -7.95 20.95
CA SER A 261 15.70 -7.69 22.05
C SER A 261 15.14 -6.72 23.09
N LEU A 262 14.17 -5.87 22.70
CA LEU A 262 13.56 -4.87 23.58
C LEU A 262 12.13 -5.24 23.99
N GLU A 263 11.40 -5.96 23.13
CA GLU A 263 9.96 -6.20 23.33
C GLU A 263 9.63 -7.60 23.87
N CYS A 264 10.27 -8.65 23.34
CA CYS A 264 9.92 -10.04 23.65
C CYS A 264 10.40 -10.48 25.05
N ASN A 265 9.98 -11.68 25.47
CA ASN A 265 10.34 -12.32 26.74
C ASN A 265 9.99 -11.44 27.97
N GLY A 266 8.90 -10.67 27.86
CA GLY A 266 8.45 -9.75 28.91
C GLY A 266 9.15 -8.40 28.93
N GLY A 267 10.00 -8.08 27.94
CA GLY A 267 10.69 -6.79 27.86
C GLY A 267 9.74 -5.60 27.71
N ASN A 268 8.75 -5.72 26.81
CA ASN A 268 7.69 -4.73 26.66
C ASN A 268 6.36 -5.36 26.21
N PRO A 269 5.60 -5.98 27.14
CA PRO A 269 4.34 -6.64 26.81
C PRO A 269 3.30 -5.72 26.16
N GLY A 270 3.33 -4.42 26.48
CA GLY A 270 2.42 -3.43 25.89
C GLY A 270 2.64 -3.24 24.39
N GLN A 271 3.90 -3.17 23.95
CA GLN A 271 4.23 -3.03 22.52
C GLN A 271 3.97 -4.33 21.75
N VAL A 272 4.31 -5.48 22.33
CA VAL A 272 3.97 -6.79 21.74
C VAL A 272 2.46 -6.88 21.52
N GLN A 273 1.65 -6.54 22.52
CA GLN A 273 0.20 -6.57 22.39
C GLN A 273 -0.30 -5.57 21.33
N SER A 274 0.28 -4.37 21.26
CA SER A 274 -0.06 -3.37 20.24
C SER A 274 0.16 -3.91 18.81
N ARG A 275 1.27 -4.60 18.56
CA ARG A 275 1.55 -5.27 17.27
C ARG A 275 0.52 -6.36 16.96
N ILE A 276 0.21 -7.19 17.96
CA ILE A 276 -0.78 -8.28 17.82
C ILE A 276 -2.16 -7.72 17.48
N ASP A 277 -2.60 -6.67 18.17
CA ASP A 277 -3.91 -6.07 17.95
C ASP A 277 -4.00 -5.48 16.53
N ARG A 278 -2.93 -4.84 16.07
CA ARG A 278 -2.87 -4.32 14.70
C ARG A 278 -2.89 -5.45 13.66
N TYR A 279 -2.14 -6.52 13.88
CA TYR A 279 -2.13 -7.69 13.01
C TYR A 279 -3.52 -8.32 12.92
N LYS A 280 -4.20 -8.51 14.06
CA LYS A 280 -5.59 -9.01 14.11
C LYS A 280 -6.56 -8.13 13.32
N ALA A 281 -6.44 -6.81 13.43
CA ALA A 281 -7.27 -5.89 12.65
C ALA A 281 -7.00 -6.04 11.14
N PHE A 282 -5.74 -6.21 10.74
CA PHE A 282 -5.37 -6.31 9.32
C PHE A 282 -5.78 -7.65 8.70
N VAL A 283 -5.66 -8.77 9.41
CA VAL A 283 -6.18 -10.05 8.89
C VAL A 283 -7.70 -10.04 8.74
N GLN A 284 -8.43 -9.31 9.59
CA GLN A 284 -9.88 -9.11 9.44
C GLN A 284 -10.21 -8.32 8.16
N ILE A 285 -9.48 -7.23 7.88
CA ILE A 285 -9.63 -6.46 6.64
C ILE A 285 -9.36 -7.33 5.39
N LEU A 286 -8.41 -8.26 5.49
CA LEU A 286 -8.08 -9.18 4.41
C LEU A 286 -8.98 -10.43 4.37
N GLY A 287 -9.93 -10.58 5.30
CA GLY A 287 -10.81 -11.76 5.36
C GLY A 287 -10.04 -13.08 5.56
N THR A 288 -9.01 -13.07 6.41
CA THR A 288 -8.21 -14.26 6.78
C THR A 288 -8.13 -14.42 8.30
N THR A 289 -7.48 -15.49 8.77
CA THR A 289 -7.25 -15.77 10.20
C THR A 289 -5.84 -15.38 10.64
N PRO A 290 -5.59 -15.06 11.92
CA PRO A 290 -4.26 -14.67 12.38
C PRO A 290 -3.26 -15.84 12.48
N GLY A 291 -3.73 -17.09 12.49
CA GLY A 291 -2.90 -18.24 12.83
C GLY A 291 -2.56 -18.29 14.33
N ASP A 292 -1.55 -19.10 14.68
CA ASP A 292 -1.12 -19.36 16.05
C ASP A 292 0.17 -18.58 16.41
N ASN A 293 0.63 -18.73 17.66
CA ASN A 293 1.91 -18.17 18.17
C ASN A 293 2.08 -16.67 17.89
N LEU A 294 1.08 -15.88 18.30
CA LEU A 294 1.04 -14.45 18.00
C LEU A 294 1.99 -13.60 18.85
N SER A 295 2.37 -14.09 20.04
CA SER A 295 3.24 -13.38 20.97
C SER A 295 4.68 -13.88 20.90
N CYS A 296 5.56 -13.02 21.35
CA CYS A 296 6.85 -13.34 21.94
C CYS A 296 6.90 -12.68 23.34
#